data_AF-A0A1Q5RK06-F1
#
_entry.id   AF-A0A1Q5RK06-F1
#
_cell.length_a   1.000
_cell.length_b   1.000
_cell.length_c   1.000
_cell.angle_alpha   90.00
_cell.angle_beta   90.00
_cell.angle_gamma   90.00
#
_symmetry.space_group_name_H-M   'P 1'
#
loop_
_entity.id
_entity.type
_entity.pdbx_description
1 polymer ?
#
loop_
_entity_poly.entity_id
_entity_poly.type
_entity_poly.pdbx_seq_one_letter_code
_entity_poly.pdbx_strand_id
1 'polypeptide(L)' 'MTLQISQRGKQYLQTARTLLRTAQTMTDEMVVSQLKALADDYERRAEKASLADAAKALARSAAVVEPEW' A
#
# COMPACT_ATOMS: atom_id res chain seq x y z
N MET A 1 14.55 -4.78 -5.64
CA MET A 1 13.91 -3.66 -6.37
C MET A 1 13.12 -2.86 -5.34
N THR A 2 13.50 -1.62 -5.06
CA THR A 2 12.71 -0.73 -4.20
C THR A 2 11.52 -0.23 -5.03
N LEU A 3 10.35 -0.85 -4.84
CA LEU A 3 9.10 -0.36 -5.42
C LEU A 3 8.86 1.07 -4.90
N GLN A 4 8.81 2.05 -5.81
CA GLN A 4 8.40 3.41 -5.48
C GLN A 4 6.94 3.35 -5.02
N ILE A 5 6.71 3.56 -3.71
CA ILE A 5 5.38 3.48 -3.13
C ILE A 5 4.56 4.66 -3.63
N SER A 6 3.42 4.35 -4.25
CA SER A 6 2.52 5.39 -4.77
C SER A 6 1.90 6.20 -3.63
N GLN A 7 1.35 7.38 -3.91
CA GLN A 7 0.71 8.21 -2.88
C GLN A 7 -0.41 7.45 -2.14
N ARG A 8 -1.17 6.65 -2.88
CA ARG A 8 -2.19 5.75 -2.33
C ARG A 8 -1.57 4.63 -1.48
N GLY A 9 -0.46 4.05 -1.95
CA GLY A 9 0.31 3.09 -1.14
C GLY A 9 0.82 3.68 0.18
N LYS A 10 1.27 4.94 0.17
CA LYS A 10 1.74 5.65 1.37
C LYS A 10 0.63 5.82 2.40
N GLN A 11 -0.59 6.12 1.97
CA GLN A 11 -1.74 6.22 2.87
C GLN A 11 -2.06 4.88 3.54
N TYR A 12 -2.05 3.78 2.78
CA TYR A 12 -2.26 2.46 3.35
C TYR A 12 -1.17 2.07 4.36
N LEU A 13 0.11 2.37 4.08
CA LEU A 13 1.20 2.14 5.04
C LEU A 13 1.08 3.02 6.28
N GLN A 14 0.60 4.26 6.15
CA GLN A 14 0.35 5.11 7.31
C GLN A 14 -0.72 4.50 8.22
N THR A 15 -1.79 3.95 7.64
CA THR A 15 -2.82 3.23 8.40
C THR A 15 -2.25 1.99 9.08
N ALA A 16 -1.47 1.15 8.37
CA ALA A 16 -0.82 -0.02 8.96
C ALA A 16 0.06 0.35 10.17
N ARG A 17 0.88 1.40 10.04
CA ARG A 17 1.72 1.90 11.15
C ARG A 17 0.91 2.38 12.34
N THR A 18 -0.20 3.08 12.09
CA THR A 18 -1.11 3.50 13.17
C THR A 18 -1.70 2.30 13.88
N LEU A 19 -2.18 1.28 13.15
CA LEU A 19 -2.72 0.05 13.72
C LEU A 19 -1.70 -0.69 14.58
N LEU A 20 -0.46 -0.83 14.11
CA LEU A 20 0.62 -1.46 14.88
C LEU A 20 0.97 -0.67 16.14
N ARG A 21 1.00 0.66 16.05
CA ARG A 21 1.22 1.52 17.22
C ARG A 21 0.10 1.37 18.25
N THR A 22 -1.15 1.31 17.80
CA THR A 22 -2.28 1.06 18.69
C THR A 22 -2.17 -0.33 19.32
N ALA A 23 -1.81 -1.35 18.55
CA ALA A 23 -1.63 -2.71 19.06
C ALA A 23 -0.57 -2.78 20.17
N GLN A 24 0.51 -1.99 20.09
CA GLN A 24 1.54 -1.93 21.13
C GLN A 24 1.02 -1.39 22.47
N THR A 25 -0.05 -0.59 22.46
CA THR A 25 -0.65 -0.02 23.68
C THR A 25 -1.82 -0.85 24.22
N MET A 26 -2.21 -1.93 23.54
CA MET A 26 -3.34 -2.77 23.93
C MET A 26 -2.86 -3.95 24.79
N THR A 27 -3.64 -4.28 25.81
CA THR A 27 -3.42 -5.44 26.70
C THR A 27 -4.26 -6.66 26.29
N ASP A 28 -5.37 -6.46 25.59
CA ASP A 28 -6.20 -7.56 25.11
C ASP A 28 -5.53 -8.25 23.92
N GLU A 29 -5.13 -9.50 24.11
CA GLU A 29 -4.40 -10.29 23.10
C GLU A 29 -5.21 -10.54 21.83
N MET A 30 -6.54 -10.66 21.94
CA MET A 30 -7.43 -10.83 20.79
C MET A 30 -7.49 -9.54 19.97
N VAL A 31 -7.56 -8.38 20.63
CA VAL A 31 -7.52 -7.07 19.96
C VAL A 31 -6.15 -6.83 19.32
N VAL A 32 -5.06 -7.15 20.00
CA VAL A 32 -3.69 -7.04 19.45
C VAL A 32 -3.56 -7.88 18.18
N SER A 33 -4.06 -9.12 18.20
CA SER A 33 -3.98 -10.03 17.06
C SER A 33 -4.78 -9.51 15.86
N GLN A 34 -5.99 -8.98 16.10
CA GLN A 34 -6.81 -8.37 15.05
C GLN A 34 -6.15 -7.12 14.45
N LEU A 35 -5.59 -6.24 15.28
CA LEU A 35 -4.91 -5.03 14.81
C LEU A 35 -3.67 -5.36 13.96
N LYS A 36 -2.92 -6.40 14.32
CA LYS A 36 -1.79 -6.89 13.52
C LYS A 36 -2.25 -7.46 12.18
N ALA A 37 -3.29 -8.31 12.18
CA ALA A 37 -3.84 -8.86 10.95
C ALA A 37 -4.37 -7.78 9.99
N LEU A 38 -4.99 -6.72 10.53
CA LEU A 38 -5.38 -5.56 9.75
C LEU A 38 -4.17 -4.80 9.20
N ALA A 39 -3.13 -4.58 10.01
CA ALA A 39 -1.92 -3.94 9.54
C ALA A 39 -1.28 -4.69 8.34
N ASP A 40 -1.18 -6.02 8.43
CA ASP A 40 -0.65 -6.87 7.36
C ASP A 40 -1.50 -6.81 6.08
N ASP A 41 -2.82 -6.68 6.21
CA ASP A 41 -3.72 -6.45 5.07
C ASP A 41 -3.48 -5.06 4.43
N TYR A 42 -3.31 -4.03 5.23
CA TYR A 42 -3.00 -2.68 4.74
C TYR A 42 -1.63 -2.58 4.06
N GLU A 43 -0.61 -3.31 4.54
CA GLU A 43 0.69 -3.38 3.87
C GLU A 43 0.57 -4.03 2.48
N ARG A 44 -0.17 -5.15 2.36
CA ARG A 44 -0.44 -5.79 1.07
C ARG A 44 -1.22 -4.88 0.12
N ARG A 45 -2.19 -4.12 0.63
CA ARG A 45 -2.92 -3.11 -0.17
C ARG A 45 -2.00 -1.99 -0.64
N ALA A 46 -1.02 -1.58 0.16
CA ALA A 46 -0.07 -0.56 -0.22
C ALA A 46 0.81 -0.99 -1.41
N GLU A 47 1.30 -2.22 -1.37
CA GLU A 47 2.05 -2.82 -2.47
C GLU A 47 1.20 -2.91 -3.73
N LYS A 48 -0.02 -3.47 -3.62
CA LYS A 48 -0.94 -3.61 -4.74
C LYS A 48 -1.30 -2.26 -5.38
N ALA A 49 -1.53 -1.23 -4.56
CA ALA A 49 -1.79 0.12 -5.05
C ALA A 49 -0.59 0.69 -5.82
N SER A 50 0.62 0.46 -5.32
CA SER A 50 1.85 0.93 -5.97
C SER A 50 2.08 0.22 -7.31
N LEU A 51 1.87 -1.09 -7.37
CA LEU A 51 1.94 -1.87 -8.60
C LEU A 51 0.89 -1.43 -9.63
N ALA A 52 -0.35 -1.20 -9.20
CA ALA A 52 -1.42 -0.74 -10.08
C ALA A 52 -1.12 0.66 -10.66
N ASP A 53 -0.59 1.57 -9.84
CA ASP A 53 -0.23 2.92 -10.29
C ASP A 53 0.97 2.91 -11.24
N ALA A 54 1.97 2.05 -10.97
CA ALA A 54 3.11 1.83 -11.86
C ALA A 54 2.65 1.25 -13.22
N ALA A 55 1.79 0.24 -13.22
CA ALA A 55 1.21 -0.33 -14.45
C ALA A 55 0.44 0.72 -15.26
N LYS A 56 -0.34 1.57 -14.59
CA LYS A 56 -1.05 2.68 -15.23
C LYS A 56 -0.11 3.76 -15.79
N ALA A 57 1.02 4.01 -15.15
CA ALA A 57 2.02 4.93 -15.66
C ALA A 57 2.70 4.36 -16.92
N LEU A 58 3.07 3.08 -16.89
CA LEU A 58 3.65 2.36 -18.03
C LEU A 58 2.72 2.32 -19.24
N ALA A 59 1.43 2.03 -19.02
CA ALA A 59 0.43 2.06 -20.09
C ALA A 59 0.29 3.45 -20.74
N ARG A 60 0.31 4.52 -19.92
CA ARG A 60 0.28 5.90 -20.43
C ARG A 60 1.52 6.25 -21.24
N SER A 61 2.72 5.84 -20.82
CA SER A 61 3.92 6.07 -21.62
C SER A 61 3.89 5.30 -22.94
N ALA A 62 3.39 4.07 -22.96
CA ALA A 62 3.26 3.30 -24.20
C ALA A 62 2.30 3.96 -25.19
N ALA A 63 1.17 4.50 -24.72
CA ALA A 63 0.20 5.21 -25.57
C ALA A 63 0.71 6.56 -26.11
N VAL A 64 1.63 7.23 -25.41
CA VAL A 64 2.26 8.48 -25.88
C VAL A 64 3.33 8.22 -26.94
N VAL A 65 3.89 7.01 -27.00
CA VAL A 65 4.95 6.62 -27.94
C VAL A 65 4.41 6.19 -29.31
N GLU A 66 3.09 6.13 -29.47
CA GLU A 66 2.44 5.97 -30.78
C GLU A 66 1.86 7.32 -31.24
N PRO A 67 2.70 8.29 -31.69
CA PRO A 67 2.19 9.42 -32.45
C PRO A 67 1.74 8.92 -33.81
N GLU A 68 0.49 9.25 -34.12
CA GLU A 68 -0.11 9.33 -35.45
C GLU A 68 0.91 9.41 -36.61
N TRP A 69 0.89 8.40 -37.48
CA TRP A 69 1.33 8.51 -38.88
C TRP A 69 0.10 8.62 -39.76
#